data_AF-A0A0G0CTP2-F1
#
_entry.id   AF-A0A0G0CTP2-F1
#
_cell.length_a   1.000
_cell.length_b   1.000
_cell.length_c   1.000
_cell.angle_alpha   90.00
_cell.angle_beta   90.00
_cell.angle_gamma   90.00
#
_symmetry.space_group_name_H-M   'P 1'
#
loop_
_entity.id
_entity.type
_entity.pdbx_description
1 polymer ?
#
loop_
_entity_poly.entity_id
_entity_poly.type
_entity_poly.pdbx_seq_one_letter_code
_entity_poly.pdbx_strand_id
1 'polypeptide(L)'
;MEIKYIILGWLLGILSPGITNYISNKYKKNALKQVIISELRDIKIRLAPLPFRIRTDYGTVDIKTFQWTKAQTQNFKDLGADGNIYDHLEKLCGDDIKLAEILSAYNQRSKKNKPAFSFKKISTSTIDSNSMNFDILDNKLLTRLLEIKFHINAFNEEIQSVREYLKWTFDSNISNDNHRIISEEIERKNLIISEKAIYIVEKINHIIC
;
A
#
# COMPACT_ATOMS: atom_id res chain seq x y z
N MET A 1 -48.64 44.59 5.62
CA MET A 1 -48.01 43.31 6.04
C MET A 1 -47.29 42.61 4.88
N GLU A 2 -47.67 42.86 3.62
CA GLU A 2 -47.15 42.22 2.41
C GLU A 2 -45.70 42.55 2.05
N ILE A 3 -45.24 43.78 2.28
CA ILE A 3 -43.87 44.22 1.98
C ILE A 3 -42.80 43.40 2.71
N LYS A 4 -43.09 42.96 3.94
CA LYS A 4 -42.15 42.13 4.72
C LYS A 4 -41.91 40.77 4.06
N TYR A 5 -42.94 40.16 3.48
CA TYR A 5 -42.81 38.87 2.80
C TYR A 5 -42.03 38.98 1.48
N ILE A 6 -42.20 40.07 0.75
CA ILE A 6 -41.45 40.33 -0.50
C ILE A 6 -39.95 40.50 -0.22
N ILE A 7 -39.61 41.28 0.81
CA ILE A 7 -38.20 41.47 1.23
C ILE A 7 -37.59 40.15 1.68
N LEU A 8 -38.35 39.32 2.42
CA LEU A 8 -37.87 38.02 2.88
C LEU A 8 -37.65 37.04 1.71
N GLY A 9 -38.53 37.06 0.70
CA GLY A 9 -38.37 36.26 -0.51
C GLY A 9 -37.14 36.64 -1.32
N TRP A 10 -36.87 37.94 -1.46
CA TRP A 10 -35.65 38.45 -2.12
C TRP A 10 -34.38 38.06 -1.36
N LEU A 11 -34.38 38.22 -0.03
CA LEU A 11 -33.26 37.83 0.82
C LEU A 11 -32.97 36.33 0.70
N LEU A 12 -34.01 35.49 0.73
CA LEU A 12 -33.89 34.04 0.53
C LEU A 12 -33.39 33.69 -0.87
N GLY A 13 -33.85 34.40 -1.90
CA GLY A 13 -33.37 34.22 -3.28
C GLY A 13 -31.88 34.50 -3.43
N ILE A 14 -31.38 35.55 -2.78
CA ILE A 14 -29.95 35.93 -2.82
C ILE A 14 -29.08 34.96 -1.99
N LEU A 15 -29.58 34.50 -0.84
CA LEU A 15 -28.82 33.62 0.06
C LEU A 15 -28.87 32.13 -0.36
N SER A 16 -29.90 31.72 -1.10
CA SER A 16 -30.11 30.32 -1.50
C SER A 16 -28.92 29.70 -2.25
N PRO A 17 -28.28 30.36 -3.25
CA PRO A 17 -27.10 29.82 -3.92
C PRO A 17 -25.93 29.56 -2.96
N GLY A 18 -25.70 30.44 -1.98
CA GLY A 18 -24.63 30.28 -1.00
C GLY A 18 -24.86 29.07 -0.10
N ILE A 19 -26.09 28.92 0.42
CA ILE A 19 -26.47 27.81 1.29
C ILE A 19 -26.43 26.47 0.53
N THR A 20 -27.00 26.43 -0.67
CA THR A 20 -27.02 25.22 -1.50
C THR A 20 -25.61 24.80 -1.94
N ASN A 21 -24.75 25.74 -2.32
CA ASN A 21 -23.34 25.45 -2.61
C ASN A 21 -22.58 24.92 -1.40
N TYR A 22 -22.78 25.53 -0.22
CA TYR A 22 -22.15 25.07 1.01
C TYR A 22 -22.55 23.63 1.36
N ILE A 23 -23.85 23.32 1.28
CA ILE A 23 -24.39 21.98 1.51
C ILE A 23 -23.85 21.00 0.47
N SER A 24 -23.89 21.36 -0.82
CA SER A 24 -23.38 20.53 -1.92
C SER A 24 -21.89 20.22 -1.75
N ASN A 25 -21.07 21.22 -1.42
CA ASN A 25 -19.64 21.04 -1.20
C ASN A 25 -19.35 20.11 -0.01
N LYS A 26 -20.14 20.19 1.06
CA LYS A 26 -20.02 19.26 2.20
C LYS A 26 -20.29 17.81 1.78
N TYR A 27 -21.34 17.56 0.98
CA TYR A 27 -21.62 16.23 0.46
C TYR A 27 -20.54 15.74 -0.51
N LYS A 28 -20.11 16.57 -1.46
CA LYS A 28 -19.03 16.25 -2.40
C LYS A 28 -17.73 15.91 -1.68
N LYS A 29 -17.35 16.69 -0.67
CA LYS A 29 -16.16 16.46 0.16
C LYS A 29 -16.23 15.11 0.87
N ASN A 30 -17.36 14.80 1.50
CA ASN A 30 -17.55 13.53 2.19
C ASN A 30 -17.53 12.34 1.23
N ALA A 31 -18.21 12.45 0.09
CA ALA A 31 -18.19 11.42 -0.96
C ALA A 31 -16.76 11.18 -1.46
N LEU A 32 -16.04 12.24 -1.86
CA LEU A 32 -14.65 12.15 -2.31
C LEU A 32 -13.74 11.50 -1.27
N LYS A 33 -13.86 11.92 0.00
CA LYS A 33 -13.11 11.32 1.11
C LYS A 33 -13.38 9.82 1.25
N GLN A 34 -14.63 9.38 1.11
CA GLN A 34 -14.98 7.96 1.18
C GLN A 34 -14.34 7.16 0.04
N VAL A 35 -14.40 7.66 -1.20
CA VAL A 35 -13.80 6.95 -2.34
C VAL A 35 -12.27 6.87 -2.20
N ILE A 36 -11.61 7.95 -1.78
CA ILE A 36 -10.18 7.96 -1.48
C ILE A 36 -9.83 6.94 -0.40
N ILE A 37 -10.56 6.94 0.73
CA ILE A 37 -10.33 5.98 1.82
C ILE A 37 -10.51 4.54 1.34
N SER A 38 -11.50 4.27 0.48
CA SER A 38 -11.71 2.95 -0.10
C SER A 38 -10.51 2.51 -0.94
N GLU A 39 -10.02 3.37 -1.84
CA GLU A 39 -8.82 3.05 -2.65
C GLU A 39 -7.59 2.83 -1.77
N LEU A 40 -7.38 3.65 -0.73
CA LEU A 40 -6.27 3.47 0.21
C LEU A 40 -6.38 2.16 1.00
N ARG A 41 -7.58 1.71 1.37
CA ARG A 41 -7.79 0.39 2.00
C ARG A 41 -7.38 -0.73 1.06
N ASP A 42 -7.80 -0.66 -0.20
CA ASP A 42 -7.43 -1.67 -1.21
C ASP A 42 -5.92 -1.72 -1.43
N ILE A 43 -5.26 -0.56 -1.49
CA ILE A 43 -3.80 -0.46 -1.57
C ILE A 43 -3.14 -1.09 -0.34
N LYS A 44 -3.63 -0.79 0.87
CA LYS A 44 -3.13 -1.40 2.12
C LYS A 44 -3.23 -2.92 2.07
N ILE A 45 -4.39 -3.46 1.68
CA ILE A 45 -4.62 -4.90 1.58
C ILE A 45 -3.62 -5.56 0.62
N ARG A 46 -3.29 -4.90 -0.49
CA ARG A 46 -2.31 -5.40 -1.47
C ARG A 46 -0.85 -5.31 -0.99
N LEU A 47 -0.51 -4.28 -0.21
CA LEU A 47 0.86 -4.00 0.22
C LEU A 47 1.26 -4.69 1.52
N ALA A 48 0.36 -4.76 2.51
CA ALA A 48 0.63 -5.37 3.81
C ALA A 48 1.21 -6.81 3.74
N PRO A 49 0.80 -7.67 2.78
CA PRO A 49 1.37 -9.01 2.56
C PRO A 49 2.84 -9.05 2.14
N LEU A 50 3.26 -8.04 1.37
CA LEU A 50 4.49 -8.12 0.58
C LEU A 50 5.75 -8.26 1.44
N PRO A 51 5.93 -7.52 2.55
CA PRO A 51 7.15 -7.60 3.34
C PRO A 51 7.43 -9.00 3.85
N PHE A 52 6.41 -9.67 4.39
CA PHE A 52 6.54 -11.03 4.87
C PHE A 52 6.83 -12.01 3.74
N ARG A 53 6.13 -11.89 2.60
CA ARG A 53 6.33 -12.77 1.44
C ARG A 53 7.73 -12.63 0.84
N ILE A 54 8.21 -11.39 0.68
CA ILE A 54 9.54 -11.10 0.15
C ILE A 54 10.61 -11.68 1.06
N ARG A 55 10.56 -11.34 2.35
CA ARG A 55 11.54 -11.81 3.33
C ARG A 55 11.50 -13.33 3.50
N THR A 56 10.33 -13.94 3.33
CA THR A 56 10.15 -15.40 3.30
C THR A 56 10.99 -16.01 2.18
N ASP A 57 10.86 -15.52 0.96
CA ASP A 57 11.59 -16.11 -0.17
C ASP A 57 13.11 -15.88 -0.11
N TYR A 58 13.57 -14.84 0.58
CA TYR A 58 15.00 -14.58 0.81
C TYR A 58 15.54 -15.16 2.12
N GLY A 59 14.69 -15.79 2.95
CA GLY A 59 15.10 -16.31 4.25
C GLY A 59 15.58 -15.22 5.23
N THR A 60 14.98 -14.03 5.16
CA THR A 60 15.27 -12.86 6.00
C THR A 60 14.08 -12.44 6.86
N VAL A 61 13.16 -13.36 7.14
CA VAL A 61 12.00 -13.09 7.99
C VAL A 61 12.46 -12.97 9.44
N ASP A 62 12.03 -11.89 10.09
CA ASP A 62 12.18 -11.68 11.52
C ASP A 62 10.81 -11.61 12.22
N ILE A 63 10.83 -11.70 13.55
CA ILE A 63 9.62 -11.64 14.39
C ILE A 63 8.88 -10.33 14.18
N LYS A 64 9.61 -9.21 14.02
CA LYS A 64 9.03 -7.88 13.84
C LYS A 64 8.20 -7.79 12.56
N THR A 65 8.72 -8.27 11.44
CA THR A 65 8.04 -8.29 10.14
C THR A 65 6.79 -9.16 10.22
N PHE A 66 6.90 -10.33 10.86
CA PHE A 66 5.76 -11.23 11.03
C PHE A 66 4.64 -10.58 11.88
N GLN A 67 4.99 -10.06 13.05
CA GLN A 67 4.04 -9.39 13.95
C GLN A 67 3.44 -8.13 13.30
N TRP A 68 4.25 -7.35 12.59
CA TRP A 68 3.79 -6.18 11.85
C TRP A 68 2.76 -6.59 10.80
N THR A 69 3.08 -7.58 9.97
CA THR A 69 2.15 -8.09 8.95
C THR A 69 0.86 -8.56 9.60
N LYS A 70 0.94 -9.21 10.76
CA LYS A 70 -0.21 -9.68 11.54
C LYS A 70 -1.11 -8.58 12.03
N ALA A 71 -0.53 -7.48 12.48
CA ALA A 71 -1.31 -6.32 12.87
C ALA A 71 -2.02 -5.66 11.66
N GLN A 72 -1.46 -5.78 10.46
CA GLN A 72 -2.01 -5.12 9.27
C GLN A 72 -3.06 -5.95 8.52
N THR A 73 -3.05 -7.29 8.64
CA THR A 73 -3.95 -8.18 7.91
C THR A 73 -4.93 -8.88 8.85
N GLN A 74 -6.24 -8.67 8.66
CA GLN A 74 -7.28 -9.32 9.48
C GLN A 74 -7.41 -10.82 9.23
N ASN A 75 -6.99 -11.30 8.06
CA ASN A 75 -7.01 -12.71 7.69
C ASN A 75 -5.80 -13.01 6.80
N PHE A 76 -4.87 -13.82 7.30
CA PHE A 76 -3.68 -14.25 6.55
C PHE A 76 -4.02 -15.18 5.38
N LYS A 77 -5.24 -15.72 5.35
CA LYS A 77 -5.72 -16.60 4.29
C LYS A 77 -5.76 -15.91 2.92
N ASP A 78 -5.89 -14.59 2.88
CA ASP A 78 -5.93 -13.81 1.64
C ASP A 78 -4.53 -13.55 1.04
N LEU A 79 -3.44 -13.99 1.70
CA LEU A 79 -2.05 -13.78 1.25
C LEU A 79 -1.61 -14.68 0.08
N GLY A 80 -2.39 -15.71 -0.23
CA GLY A 80 -2.22 -16.54 -1.44
C GLY A 80 -1.11 -17.60 -1.40
N ALA A 81 -1.44 -18.72 -2.05
CA ALA A 81 -0.69 -19.92 -2.44
C ALA A 81 -0.16 -20.89 -1.35
N ASP A 82 0.43 -20.43 -0.25
CA ASP A 82 1.01 -21.35 0.76
C ASP A 82 0.22 -21.35 2.07
N GLY A 83 -1.10 -21.60 2.00
CA GLY A 83 -1.98 -21.63 3.19
C GLY A 83 -1.46 -22.51 4.33
N ASN A 84 -0.69 -23.56 4.01
CA ASN A 84 -0.05 -24.43 4.99
C ASN A 84 1.02 -23.76 5.86
N ILE A 85 1.80 -22.80 5.34
CA ILE A 85 2.91 -22.20 6.08
C ILE A 85 2.36 -21.21 7.12
N TYR A 86 1.34 -20.44 6.74
CA TYR A 86 0.70 -19.48 7.63
C TYR A 86 -0.15 -20.15 8.70
N ASP A 87 -0.94 -21.16 8.34
CA ASP A 87 -1.70 -21.94 9.33
C ASP A 87 -0.75 -22.61 10.34
N HIS A 88 0.46 -22.99 9.91
CA HIS A 88 1.49 -23.53 10.80
C HIS A 88 2.09 -22.44 11.70
N LEU A 89 2.48 -21.29 11.15
CA LEU A 89 3.03 -20.17 11.92
C LEU A 89 2.01 -19.58 12.90
N GLU A 90 0.74 -19.46 12.51
CA GLU A 90 -0.34 -18.95 13.36
C GLU A 90 -0.62 -19.88 14.53
N LYS A 91 -0.67 -21.20 14.30
CA LYS A 91 -0.79 -22.22 15.37
C LYS A 91 0.37 -22.18 16.35
N LEU A 92 1.56 -21.77 15.90
CA LEU A 92 2.77 -21.76 16.70
C LEU A 92 3.02 -20.43 17.43
N CYS A 93 2.30 -19.36 17.09
CA CYS A 93 2.35 -18.06 17.76
C CYS A 93 1.72 -18.01 19.16
N GLY A 94 1.26 -19.14 19.70
CA GLY A 94 0.85 -19.22 21.11
C GLY A 94 2.03 -19.11 22.09
N ASP A 95 3.25 -19.44 21.65
CA ASP A 95 4.46 -19.45 22.48
C ASP A 95 5.60 -18.66 21.78
N ASP A 96 5.91 -17.45 22.23
CA ASP A 96 6.93 -16.56 21.61
C ASP A 96 8.32 -17.21 21.46
N ILE A 97 8.68 -18.12 22.36
CA ILE A 97 9.98 -18.81 22.37
C ILE A 97 10.11 -19.77 21.17
N LYS A 98 9.01 -20.38 20.71
CA LYS A 98 9.02 -21.30 19.56
C LYS A 98 9.10 -20.55 18.23
N LEU A 99 8.52 -19.35 18.16
CA LEU A 99 8.40 -18.60 16.90
C LEU A 99 9.77 -18.25 16.30
N ALA A 100 10.73 -17.83 17.12
CA ALA A 100 12.09 -17.52 16.68
C ALA A 100 12.80 -18.72 16.04
N GLU A 101 12.70 -19.89 16.68
CA GLU A 101 13.28 -21.14 16.21
C GLU A 101 12.64 -21.58 14.89
N ILE A 102 11.32 -21.49 14.77
CA ILE A 102 10.58 -21.85 13.56
C ILE A 102 10.97 -20.93 12.39
N LEU A 103 11.04 -19.63 12.61
CA LEU A 103 11.48 -18.68 11.58
C LEU A 103 12.92 -18.95 11.15
N SER A 104 13.81 -19.29 12.09
CA SER A 104 15.20 -19.65 11.76
C SER A 104 15.29 -20.92 10.90
N ALA A 105 14.53 -21.96 11.24
CA ALA A 105 14.46 -23.21 10.47
C ALA A 105 13.84 -22.97 9.08
N TYR A 106 12.88 -22.05 8.99
CA TYR A 106 12.22 -21.68 7.75
C TYR A 106 13.15 -20.87 6.83
N ASN A 107 13.91 -19.93 7.38
CA ASN A 107 14.91 -19.14 6.66
C ASN A 107 16.02 -20.03 6.07
N GLN A 108 16.42 -21.09 6.77
CA GLN A 108 17.38 -22.08 6.26
C GLN A 108 16.84 -22.86 5.04
N ARG A 109 15.53 -23.14 4.99
CA ARG A 109 14.88 -23.86 3.87
C ARG A 109 14.64 -22.97 2.65
N SER A 110 14.44 -21.68 2.86
CA SER A 110 13.98 -20.73 1.83
C SER A 110 15.10 -20.16 0.96
N LYS A 111 16.38 -20.36 1.32
CA LYS A 111 17.59 -19.98 0.53
C LYS A 111 17.76 -20.74 -0.80
N LYS A 112 16.67 -21.12 -1.47
CA LYS A 112 16.74 -21.61 -2.85
C LYS A 112 16.70 -20.38 -3.77
N ASN A 113 17.63 -20.30 -4.72
CA ASN A 113 17.73 -19.26 -5.75
C ASN A 113 16.38 -19.05 -6.46
N LYS A 114 15.51 -18.22 -5.90
CA LYS A 114 14.20 -17.92 -6.46
C LYS A 114 14.36 -16.73 -7.41
N PRO A 115 14.03 -16.90 -8.70
CA PRO A 115 14.14 -15.83 -9.67
C PRO A 115 13.02 -14.82 -9.37
N ALA A 116 13.42 -13.59 -9.02
CA ALA A 116 12.63 -12.36 -8.91
C ALA A 116 11.10 -12.44 -8.72
N PHE A 117 10.59 -11.69 -7.76
CA PHE A 117 9.16 -11.47 -7.61
C PHE A 117 8.53 -10.75 -8.80
N SER A 118 7.45 -11.31 -9.34
CA SER A 118 6.58 -10.60 -10.30
C SER A 118 5.61 -9.69 -9.55
N PHE A 119 6.07 -8.50 -9.15
CA PHE A 119 5.19 -7.49 -8.57
C PHE A 119 4.30 -6.86 -9.63
N LYS A 120 3.05 -6.54 -9.24
CA LYS A 120 2.16 -5.68 -10.02
C LYS A 120 2.33 -4.24 -9.57
N LYS A 121 2.43 -3.30 -10.52
CA LYS A 121 2.39 -1.88 -10.20
C LYS A 121 1.05 -1.53 -9.55
N ILE A 122 1.06 -0.59 -8.63
CA ILE A 122 -0.13 -0.11 -7.93
C ILE A 122 -0.64 1.13 -8.65
N SER A 123 -1.91 1.09 -9.02
CA SER A 123 -2.59 2.25 -9.62
C SER A 123 -3.25 3.10 -8.54
N THR A 124 -3.23 4.41 -8.73
CA THR A 124 -3.94 5.41 -7.90
C THR A 124 -5.05 6.08 -8.71
N SER A 125 -5.77 5.29 -9.52
CA SER A 125 -6.69 5.79 -10.55
C SER A 125 -7.76 6.73 -9.99
N THR A 126 -8.28 6.45 -8.79
CA THR A 126 -9.29 7.29 -8.14
C THR A 126 -8.70 8.62 -7.72
N ILE A 127 -7.54 8.60 -7.06
CA ILE A 127 -6.81 9.81 -6.68
C ILE A 127 -6.47 10.64 -7.93
N ASP A 128 -6.02 10.00 -9.01
CA ASP A 128 -5.62 10.69 -10.24
C ASP A 128 -6.82 11.35 -10.96
N SER A 129 -7.91 10.61 -11.11
CA SER A 129 -9.14 11.10 -11.75
C SER A 129 -9.85 12.20 -10.96
N ASN A 130 -9.62 12.31 -9.65
CA ASN A 130 -10.25 13.31 -8.79
C ASN A 130 -9.34 14.48 -8.42
N SER A 131 -8.16 14.60 -9.04
CA SER A 131 -7.18 15.65 -8.75
C SER A 131 -7.72 17.09 -8.88
N MET A 132 -8.68 17.31 -9.79
CA MET A 132 -9.34 18.61 -9.95
C MET A 132 -10.23 19.02 -8.76
N ASN A 133 -10.68 18.06 -7.95
CA ASN A 133 -11.54 18.27 -6.79
C ASN A 133 -10.75 18.24 -5.46
N PHE A 134 -9.42 18.42 -5.50
CA PHE A 134 -8.60 18.42 -4.28
C PHE A 134 -8.67 19.73 -3.51
N ASP A 135 -9.16 20.80 -4.15
CA ASP A 135 -9.43 22.11 -3.57
C ASP A 135 -10.46 22.06 -2.43
N ILE A 136 -11.43 21.14 -2.49
CA ILE A 136 -12.45 20.96 -1.45
C ILE A 136 -11.98 20.11 -0.26
N LEU A 137 -10.80 19.49 -0.33
CA LEU A 137 -10.24 18.67 0.76
C LEU A 137 -9.53 19.53 1.81
N ASP A 138 -9.47 19.01 3.04
CA ASP A 138 -8.66 19.65 4.08
C ASP A 138 -7.18 19.59 3.72
N ASN A 139 -6.45 20.70 3.86
CA ASN A 139 -5.03 20.79 3.48
C ASN A 139 -4.16 19.68 4.12
N LYS A 140 -4.46 19.31 5.37
CA LYS A 140 -3.80 18.20 6.07
C LYS A 140 -4.03 16.85 5.39
N LEU A 141 -5.25 16.58 4.93
CA LEU A 141 -5.59 15.35 4.22
C LEU A 141 -4.94 15.33 2.84
N LEU A 142 -5.01 16.45 2.11
CA LEU A 142 -4.39 16.61 0.80
C LEU A 142 -2.88 16.37 0.86
N THR A 143 -2.19 16.98 1.80
CA THR A 143 -0.74 16.83 1.98
C THR A 143 -0.36 15.36 2.19
N ARG A 144 -1.08 14.66 3.09
CA ARG A 144 -0.85 13.23 3.36
C ARG A 144 -1.15 12.35 2.14
N LEU A 145 -2.19 12.69 1.38
CA LEU A 145 -2.55 11.96 0.16
C LEU A 145 -1.47 12.09 -0.91
N LEU A 146 -0.97 13.30 -1.13
CA LEU A 146 0.13 13.56 -2.07
C LEU A 146 1.42 12.86 -1.66
N GLU A 147 1.72 12.83 -0.35
CA GLU A 147 2.84 12.07 0.18
C GLU A 147 2.70 10.57 -0.12
N ILE A 148 1.54 9.96 0.18
CA ILE A 148 1.27 8.55 -0.15
C ILE A 148 1.43 8.29 -1.66
N LYS A 149 0.86 9.15 -2.51
CA LYS A 149 0.98 9.03 -3.96
C LYS A 149 2.44 9.08 -4.42
N PHE A 150 3.23 10.01 -3.87
CA PHE A 150 4.66 10.09 -4.15
C PHE A 150 5.38 8.77 -3.81
N HIS A 151 5.11 8.20 -2.64
CA HIS A 151 5.73 6.94 -2.24
C HIS A 151 5.25 5.74 -3.07
N ILE A 152 3.98 5.70 -3.50
CA ILE A 152 3.49 4.68 -4.45
C ILE A 152 4.21 4.77 -5.79
N ASN A 153 4.42 5.98 -6.31
CA ASN A 153 5.19 6.18 -7.54
C ASN A 153 6.63 5.69 -7.36
N ALA A 154 7.30 6.09 -6.28
CA ALA A 154 8.64 5.62 -5.97
C ALA A 154 8.74 4.10 -5.75
N PHE A 155 7.66 3.46 -5.29
CA PHE A 155 7.55 2.00 -5.18
C PHE A 155 7.38 1.34 -6.57
N ASN A 156 6.55 1.93 -7.43
CA ASN A 156 6.36 1.47 -8.81
C ASN A 156 7.64 1.58 -9.66
N GLU A 157 8.48 2.58 -9.40
CA GLU A 157 9.81 2.71 -10.02
C GLU A 157 10.77 1.61 -9.59
N GLU A 158 10.78 1.21 -8.31
CA GLU A 158 11.59 0.05 -7.89
C GLU A 158 11.12 -1.25 -8.55
N ILE A 159 9.80 -1.46 -8.67
CA ILE A 159 9.24 -2.61 -9.41
C ILE A 159 9.71 -2.59 -10.86
N GLN A 160 9.70 -1.42 -11.50
CA GLN A 160 10.17 -1.27 -12.88
C GLN A 160 11.65 -1.62 -13.00
N SER A 161 12.47 -1.10 -12.09
CA SER A 161 13.90 -1.39 -12.03
C SER A 161 14.16 -2.89 -11.86
N VAL A 162 13.49 -3.58 -10.94
CA VAL A 162 13.63 -5.05 -10.77
C VAL A 162 13.30 -5.81 -12.05
N ARG A 163 12.26 -5.40 -12.79
CA ARG A 163 11.91 -6.02 -14.07
C ARG A 163 12.99 -5.84 -15.14
N GLU A 164 13.72 -4.72 -15.10
CA GLU A 164 14.84 -4.46 -16.00
C GLU A 164 16.04 -5.35 -15.68
N TYR A 165 16.43 -5.46 -14.41
CA TYR A 165 17.47 -6.39 -13.97
C TYR A 165 17.11 -7.85 -14.30
N LEU A 166 15.85 -8.23 -14.09
CA LEU A 166 15.35 -9.56 -14.46
C LEU A 166 15.43 -9.82 -15.97
N LYS A 167 15.26 -8.80 -16.83
CA LYS A 167 15.47 -8.99 -18.26
C LYS A 167 16.92 -9.35 -18.58
N TRP A 168 17.89 -8.77 -17.88
CA TRP A 168 19.31 -9.05 -18.10
C TRP A 168 19.69 -10.47 -17.72
N THR A 169 19.01 -11.12 -16.75
CA THR A 169 19.30 -12.52 -16.41
C THR A 169 18.95 -13.51 -17.52
N PHE A 170 18.21 -13.10 -18.55
CA PHE A 170 17.88 -13.93 -19.70
C PHE A 170 18.86 -13.77 -20.88
N ASP A 171 19.80 -12.83 -20.81
CA ASP A 171 20.81 -12.65 -21.87
C ASP A 171 21.90 -13.72 -21.74
N SER A 172 22.01 -14.59 -22.74
CA SER A 172 22.99 -15.68 -22.78
C SER A 172 24.44 -15.21 -22.91
N ASN A 173 24.68 -13.94 -23.23
CA ASN A 173 26.02 -13.39 -23.41
C ASN A 173 26.63 -12.82 -22.13
N ILE A 174 25.90 -12.80 -21.01
CA ILE A 174 26.41 -12.27 -19.75
C ILE A 174 27.36 -13.27 -19.08
N SER A 175 28.43 -12.76 -18.46
CA SER A 175 29.32 -13.59 -17.66
C SER A 175 28.63 -14.10 -16.40
N ASN A 176 29.12 -15.21 -15.84
CA ASN A 176 28.63 -15.74 -14.55
C ASN A 176 28.77 -14.72 -13.40
N ASP A 177 29.83 -13.92 -13.42
CA ASP A 177 30.02 -12.85 -12.43
C ASP A 177 28.96 -11.75 -12.54
N ASN A 178 28.64 -11.33 -13.76
CA ASN A 178 27.57 -10.35 -13.99
C ASN A 178 26.21 -10.93 -13.61
N HIS A 179 25.94 -12.19 -13.93
CA HIS A 179 24.70 -12.86 -13.52
C HIS A 179 24.57 -12.87 -11.99
N ARG A 180 25.64 -13.15 -11.25
CA ARG A 180 25.67 -13.10 -9.78
C ARG A 180 25.37 -11.69 -9.26
N ILE A 181 26.05 -10.67 -9.79
CA ILE A 181 25.83 -9.26 -9.40
C ILE A 181 24.38 -8.84 -9.64
N ILE A 182 23.81 -9.20 -10.80
CA ILE A 182 22.41 -8.90 -11.13
C ILE A 182 21.46 -9.60 -10.16
N SER A 183 21.74 -10.84 -9.78
CA SER A 183 20.91 -11.61 -8.84
C SER A 183 20.92 -10.99 -7.43
N GLU A 184 22.09 -10.59 -6.94
CA GLU A 184 22.25 -9.88 -5.66
C GLU A 184 21.51 -8.53 -5.67
N GLU A 185 21.56 -7.81 -6.80
CA GLU A 185 20.89 -6.53 -6.95
C GLU A 185 19.37 -6.66 -7.01
N ILE A 186 18.84 -7.71 -7.64
CA ILE A 186 17.41 -8.06 -7.61
C ILE A 186 16.94 -8.33 -6.18
N GLU A 187 17.70 -9.12 -5.41
CA GLU A 187 17.39 -9.40 -4.01
C GLU A 187 17.35 -8.10 -3.19
N ARG A 188 18.40 -7.28 -3.30
CA ARG A 188 18.49 -5.99 -2.60
C ARG A 188 17.29 -5.10 -2.91
N LYS A 189 16.91 -4.98 -4.19
CA LYS A 189 15.76 -4.18 -4.60
C LYS A 189 14.43 -4.74 -4.12
N ASN A 190 14.27 -6.06 -4.07
CA ASN A 190 13.07 -6.67 -3.51
C ASN A 190 12.94 -6.37 -2.01
N LEU A 191 14.04 -6.39 -1.26
CA LEU A 191 14.04 -5.97 0.15
C LEU A 191 13.67 -4.48 0.31
N ILE A 192 14.15 -3.60 -0.57
CA ILE A 192 13.75 -2.18 -0.59
C ILE A 192 12.24 -2.04 -0.89
N ILE A 193 11.70 -2.82 -1.83
CA ILE A 193 10.26 -2.88 -2.13
C ILE A 193 9.47 -3.28 -0.88
N SER A 194 9.94 -4.28 -0.12
CA SER A 194 9.36 -4.67 1.17
C SER A 194 9.32 -3.48 2.14
N GLU A 195 10.42 -2.75 2.31
CA GLU A 195 10.49 -1.62 3.25
C GLU A 195 9.57 -0.46 2.83
N LYS A 196 9.53 -0.15 1.52
CA LYS A 196 8.61 0.86 0.98
C LYS A 196 7.14 0.45 1.17
N ALA A 197 6.81 -0.82 1.02
CA ALA A 197 5.46 -1.33 1.28
C ALA A 197 5.04 -1.09 2.74
N ILE A 198 5.92 -1.38 3.71
CA ILE A 198 5.68 -1.08 5.14
C ILE A 198 5.39 0.41 5.32
N TYR A 199 6.27 1.26 4.80
CA TYR A 199 6.15 2.71 4.96
C TYR A 199 4.84 3.26 4.38
N ILE A 200 4.45 2.81 3.18
CA ILE A 200 3.18 3.24 2.55
C ILE A 200 1.99 2.80 3.41
N VAL A 201 1.98 1.56 3.92
CA VAL A 201 0.90 1.06 4.77
C VAL A 201 0.78 1.88 6.06
N GLU A 202 1.89 2.25 6.70
CA GLU A 202 1.86 3.12 7.89
C GLU A 202 1.30 4.51 7.57
N LYS A 203 1.67 5.10 6.44
CA LYS A 203 1.10 6.38 6.00
C LYS A 203 -0.40 6.29 5.73
N ILE A 204 -0.85 5.17 5.17
CA ILE A 204 -2.26 4.89 4.95
C ILE A 204 -3.01 4.76 6.29
N ASN A 205 -2.43 4.07 7.28
CA ASN A 205 -3.03 3.93 8.62
C ASN A 205 -3.29 5.29 9.28
N HIS A 206 -2.39 6.27 9.12
CA HIS A 206 -2.60 7.62 9.63
C HIS A 206 -3.78 8.40 9.00
N ILE A 207 -4.35 7.92 7.89
CA ILE A 207 -5.53 8.51 7.24
C ILE A 207 -6.81 7.74 7.58
N ILE A 208 -6.73 6.41 7.69
CA ILE A 208 -7.89 5.53 7.85
C ILE A 208 -8.30 5.37 9.32
N CYS A 209 -7.34 5.41 10.25
CA CYS A 209 -7.57 5.38 11.69
C CYS A 209 -7.95 6.78 12.20
#